data_AF-A0A1V5BYX3-F1
#
_entry.id   AF-A0A1V5BYX3-F1
#
_cell.length_a   1.000
_cell.length_b   1.000
_cell.length_c   1.000
_cell.angle_alpha   90.00
_cell.angle_beta   90.00
_cell.angle_gamma   90.00
#
_symmetry.space_group_name_H-M   'P 1'
#
loop_
_entity.id
_entity.type
_entity.pdbx_description
1 polymer ?
#
loop_
_entity_poly.entity_id
_entity_poly.type
_entity_poly.pdbx_seq_one_letter_code
_entity_poly.pdbx_strand_id
1 'polypeptide(L)' 'MIKPDNNSIRASLPPVIQKKIKRTQEKRRRETYDQSSGMIRGSKSRGQKISSPLQIAEKIISAIFRR' A
#
# COMPACT_ATOMS: atom_id res chain seq x y z
N MET A 1 3.38 26.26 3.28
CA MET A 1 3.85 25.11 4.08
C MET A 1 4.69 24.20 3.19
N ILE A 2 6.01 24.17 3.38
CA ILE A 2 6.91 23.32 2.59
C ILE A 2 6.85 21.92 3.23
N LYS A 3 6.37 20.92 2.49
CA LYS A 3 6.44 19.52 2.93
C LYS A 3 7.90 19.09 2.85
N PRO A 4 8.47 18.50 3.91
CA PRO A 4 9.85 18.04 3.86
C PRO A 4 9.99 16.96 2.79
N ASP A 5 11.00 17.13 1.94
CA ASP A 5 11.32 16.16 0.90
C ASP A 5 11.69 14.83 1.57
N ASN A 6 11.14 13.71 1.10
CA ASN A 6 11.36 12.39 1.70
C ASN A 6 12.86 12.02 1.74
N ASN A 7 13.67 12.62 0.87
CA ASN A 7 15.11 12.44 0.87
C ASN A 7 15.80 13.13 2.06
N SER A 8 15.32 14.32 2.44
CA SER A 8 15.82 15.07 3.60
C SER A 8 15.55 14.31 4.91
N ILE A 9 14.36 13.71 5.04
CA ILE A 9 13.98 12.91 6.21
C ILE A 9 14.84 11.63 6.31
N ARG A 10 15.23 11.02 5.18
CA ARG A 10 16.10 9.84 5.21
C ARG A 10 17.53 10.20 5.61
N ALA A 11 18.02 11.34 5.16
CA ALA A 11 19.37 11.82 5.47
C ALA A 11 19.55 12.13 6.96
N SER A 12 18.48 12.53 7.66
CA SER A 12 18.52 12.78 9.11
C SER A 12 18.48 11.51 9.97
N LEU A 13 18.21 10.34 9.38
CA LEU A 13 18.19 9.06 10.12
C LEU A 13 19.60 8.50 10.31
N PRO A 14 19.85 7.72 11.38
CA PRO A 14 21.10 6.99 11.57
C PRO A 14 21.45 6.07 10.39
N PRO A 15 22.75 5.90 10.05
CA PRO A 15 23.18 5.09 8.91
C PRO A 15 22.66 3.65 8.88
N VAL A 16 22.48 3.04 10.06
CA VAL A 16 21.93 1.69 10.20
C VAL A 16 20.47 1.63 9.70
N ILE A 17 19.68 2.65 10.01
CA ILE A 17 18.28 2.75 9.60
C ILE A 17 18.20 3.04 8.09
N GLN A 18 19.05 3.94 7.58
CA GLN A 18 19.14 4.20 6.14
C GLN A 18 19.44 2.93 5.34
N LYS A 19 20.42 2.12 5.80
CA LYS A 19 20.76 0.83 5.18
C LYS A 19 19.59 -0.16 5.21
N LYS A 20 18.86 -0.26 6.34
CA LYS A 20 17.66 -1.12 6.45
C LYS A 20 16.54 -0.68 5.51
N ILE A 21 16.29 0.63 5.40
CA ILE A 21 15.29 1.18 4.47
C ILE A 21 15.66 0.83 3.02
N LYS A 22 16.91 1.06 2.62
CA LYS A 22 17.39 0.74 1.27
C LYS A 22 17.22 -0.75 0.95
N ARG A 23 17.64 -1.64 1.86
CA ARG A 23 17.48 -3.11 1.69
C ARG A 23 16.01 -3.53 1.58
N THR A 24 15.14 -2.93 2.39
CA THR A 24 13.71 -3.24 2.39
C THR A 24 13.04 -2.79 1.10
N GLN A 25 13.39 -1.61 0.59
CA GLN A 25 12.87 -1.11 -0.69
C GLN A 25 13.34 -1.96 -1.85
N GLU A 26 14.62 -2.33 -1.87
CA GLU A 26 15.19 -3.23 -2.86
C GLU A 26 14.51 -4.60 -2.87
N LYS A 27 14.30 -5.18 -1.68
CA LYS A 27 13.55 -6.44 -1.53
C LYS A 27 12.14 -6.34 -2.11
N ARG A 28 11.40 -5.27 -1.77
CA ARG A 28 10.05 -5.04 -2.31
C ARG A 28 10.03 -4.87 -3.82
N ARG A 29 11.02 -4.17 -4.40
CA ARG A 29 11.13 -4.02 -5.86
C ARG A 29 11.30 -5.37 -6.54
N ARG A 30 12.13 -6.26 -5.98
CA ARG A 30 12.33 -7.61 -6.53
C ARG A 30 11.09 -8.48 -6.39
N GLU A 31 10.41 -8.42 -5.25
CA GLU A 31 9.16 -9.16 -5.00
C GLU A 31 8.00 -8.69 -5.90
N THR A 32 8.03 -7.43 -6.33
CA THR A 32 7.03 -6.85 -7.21
C THR A 32 7.46 -6.84 -8.67
N TYR A 33 8.65 -7.29 -9.05
CA TYR A 33 9.08 -7.30 -10.43
C TYR A 33 8.81 -8.65 -11.07
N ASP A 34 7.88 -8.68 -12.01
CA ASP A 34 7.61 -9.87 -12.80
C ASP A 34 8.52 -9.88 -14.03
N GLN A 35 9.52 -10.76 -14.02
CA GLN A 35 10.50 -10.89 -15.09
C GLN A 35 9.89 -11.38 -16.40
N SER A 36 8.75 -12.08 -16.36
CA SER A 36 8.10 -12.62 -17.56
C SER A 36 7.34 -11.55 -18.35
N SER A 37 6.75 -10.59 -17.66
CA SER A 37 6.01 -9.47 -18.26
C SER A 37 6.85 -8.19 -18.37
N GLY A 38 8.03 -8.12 -17.75
CA GLY A 38 8.84 -6.91 -17.65
C GLY A 38 8.17 -5.81 -16.80
N MET A 39 7.07 -6.12 -16.11
CA MET A 39 6.25 -5.16 -15.38
C MET A 39 6.43 -5.26 -13.87
N ILE A 40 6.26 -4.13 -13.18
CA ILE A 40 6.15 -4.12 -11.71
C ILE A 40 4.73 -4.55 -11.33
N ARG A 41 4.57 -5.83 -10.96
CA ARG A 41 3.43 -6.42 -10.26
C ARG A 41 3.26 -5.76 -8.88
N GLY A 42 2.74 -4.54 -8.85
CA GLY A 42 2.62 -3.76 -7.62
C GLY A 42 1.69 -2.56 -7.67
N SER A 43 1.29 -2.08 -8.85
CA SER A 43 0.28 -1.02 -8.98
C SER A 43 -1.16 -1.56 -8.94
N LYS A 44 -1.44 -2.55 -8.08
CA LYS A 44 -2.79 -2.67 -7.54
C LYS A 44 -2.91 -1.55 -6.53
N SER A 45 -3.43 -0.39 -6.95
CA SER A 45 -4.23 0.43 -6.05
C SER A 45 -5.10 -0.56 -5.30
N ARG A 46 -4.81 -0.72 -4.01
CA ARG A 46 -5.52 -1.62 -3.11
C ARG A 46 -6.94 -1.09 -3.14
N GLY A 47 -7.72 -1.59 -4.10
CA GLY A 47 -9.08 -1.18 -4.31
C GLY A 47 -9.76 -1.50 -3.01
N GLN A 48 -9.93 -0.49 -2.17
CA GLN A 48 -11.04 -0.48 -1.25
C GLN A 48 -12.20 -0.75 -2.18
N LYS A 49 -12.74 -1.97 -2.12
CA LYS A 49 -14.07 -2.23 -2.61
C LYS A 49 -14.93 -1.36 -1.70
N ILE A 50 -15.08 -0.08 -2.07
CA ILE A 50 -16.04 0.82 -1.47
C ILE A 50 -17.34 0.15 -1.85
N SER A 51 -17.87 -0.68 -0.96
CA SER A 51 -19.19 -1.25 -1.12
C SER A 51 -20.11 -0.07 -1.38
N SER A 52 -20.86 -0.13 -2.48
CA SER A 52 -21.81 0.93 -2.78
C SER A 52 -22.74 1.10 -1.57
N PRO A 53 -23.26 2.31 -1.30
CA PRO A 53 -24.19 2.52 -0.19
C PRO A 53 -25.35 1.52 -0.17
N LEU A 54 -25.79 1.08 -1.36
CA LEU A 54 -26.80 0.03 -1.53
C LEU A 54 -26.35 -1.34 -0.98
N GLN A 55 -25.13 -1.78 -1.29
CA GLN A 55 -24.58 -3.05 -0.78
C GLN A 55 -24.43 -3.04 0.75
N ILE A 56 -24.16 -1.85 1.33
CA ILE A 56 -24.12 -1.68 2.79
C ILE A 56 -25.53 -1.81 3.37
N ALA A 57 -26.52 -1.17 2.76
CA ALA A 57 -27.92 -1.24 3.19
C ALA A 57 -28.47 -2.67 3.13
N GLU A 58 -28.25 -3.40 2.03
CA GLU A 58 -28.68 -4.79 1.87
C GLU A 58 -28.07 -5.71 2.94
N LYS A 59 -26.79 -5.49 3.27
CA LYS A 59 -26.09 -6.26 4.29
C LYS A 59 -26.63 -5.99 5.70
N ILE A 60 -26.98 -4.74 6.01
CA ILE A 60 -27.59 -4.35 7.29
C ILE A 60 -28.99 -4.96 7.42
N ILE A 61 -29.83 -4.80 6.39
CA ILE A 61 -31.19 -5.36 6.37
C ILE A 61 -31.12 -6.88 6.55
N SER A 62 -30.27 -7.55 5.79
CA SER A 62 -30.09 -9.01 5.91
C SER A 62 -29.64 -9.44 7.30
N ALA A 63 -28.81 -8.64 7.99
CA ALA A 63 -28.35 -8.97 9.35
C ALA A 63 -29.46 -8.80 10.41
N ILE A 64 -30.36 -7.83 10.23
CA ILE A 64 -31.48 -7.57 11.14
C ILE A 64 -32.53 -8.68 11.05
N PHE A 65 -32.89 -9.10 9.84
CA PHE A 65 -33.95 -10.10 9.60
C PHE A 65 -33.48 -11.56 9.73
N ARG A 66 -32.20 -11.80 10.01
CA ARG A 66 -31.63 -13.16 10.19
C ARG A 66 -31.71 -13.66 11.64
N ARG A 67 -32.29 -12.88 12.55
CA ARG A 67 -32.50 -13.24 13.95
C ARG A 67 -33.96 -13.58 14.19
#